data_AF-X6P6Y9-F1
#
_entry.id   AF-X6P6Y9-F1
#
_cell.length_a   1.000
_cell.length_b   1.000
_cell.length_c   1.000
_cell.angle_alpha   90.00
_cell.angle_beta   90.00
_cell.angle_gamma   90.00
#
_symmetry.space_group_name_H-M   'P 1'
#
loop_
_entity.id
_entity.type
_entity.pdbx_description
1 polymer ?
#
loop_
_entity_poly.entity_id
_entity_poly.type
_entity_poly.pdbx_seq_one_letter_code
_entity_poly.pdbx_strand_id
1 'polypeptide(L)'
;MLFFFFFGKKKTNKHRYVTIRIKMDHTTALDAIQQGVEKLDEAYQKDDGSFVLKVVGQEEYIYGRRKIVDYEAVRNSVRNEDDVEFVLLKRPDFKQRIEEEKTKQQHYTNMFKSAYPPKVNESGFFYEDKVAEKIINGTGVNNGNESTACDFLPETAISLYECDWNYRLKIEGLTNCCALPRFEEATMKSVYVVAELWVGDMMFESATLQTENATAKNEIRWGSWLSSRSLTFSQIPREAILCFQVMGVGDNGAPRCLAWCRMPLVDHRHRLRRSKYLLNMWEIPSFKVEKDGPKTDPYAPRAFRYRGATRDKHVKHIDLDQCQVMFYIQFVFEVIQTMSCLIFCGLNSCWLNLMNLPLM
;
A
#
# COMPACT_ATOMS: atom_id res chain seq x y z
N MET A 1 17.39 -31.36 41.46
CA MET A 1 18.53 -30.50 41.83
C MET A 1 18.07 -29.41 42.79
N LEU A 2 18.95 -28.91 43.65
CA LEU A 2 18.77 -27.63 44.36
C LEU A 2 19.69 -26.60 43.70
N PHE A 3 19.14 -25.43 43.36
CA PHE A 3 19.91 -24.26 42.90
C PHE A 3 19.98 -23.20 44.02
N PHE A 4 21.07 -22.42 44.08
CA PHE A 4 21.41 -21.53 45.18
C PHE A 4 21.51 -20.07 44.71
N PHE A 5 20.39 -19.50 44.30
CA PHE A 5 20.31 -18.12 43.80
C PHE A 5 21.02 -17.12 44.72
N PHE A 6 22.18 -16.65 44.29
CA PHE A 6 22.82 -15.48 44.86
C PHE A 6 22.11 -14.23 44.36
N PHE A 7 21.23 -13.68 45.18
CA PHE A 7 21.43 -12.26 45.45
C PHE A 7 22.73 -12.20 46.27
N GLY A 8 23.80 -11.57 45.78
CA GLY A 8 25.06 -11.35 46.57
C GLY A 8 25.85 -9.07 48.34
N LYS A 9 26.72 -9.07 49.44
CA LYS A 9 27.34 -7.94 50.14
C LYS A 9 28.75 -8.34 50.56
N LYS A 10 29.62 -8.58 49.58
CA LYS A 10 31.06 -8.47 49.86
C LYS A 10 31.30 -7.06 50.42
N LYS A 11 32.12 -6.97 51.46
CA LYS A 11 31.85 -6.09 52.62
C LYS A 11 32.31 -4.64 52.43
N THR A 12 31.78 -3.96 51.41
CA THR A 12 31.90 -2.52 51.17
C THR A 12 30.49 -1.92 50.91
N ASN A 13 29.85 -1.43 51.98
CA ASN A 13 28.65 -0.58 52.03
C ASN A 13 27.93 -0.33 50.67
N LYS A 14 26.98 -1.17 50.22
CA LYS A 14 25.56 -0.97 50.63
C LYS A 14 24.61 -2.17 50.49
N HIS A 15 24.82 -3.08 49.54
CA HIS A 15 23.83 -4.11 49.13
C HIS A 15 23.43 -5.13 50.24
N ARG A 16 22.42 -5.96 50.01
CA ARG A 16 22.04 -7.09 50.89
C ARG A 16 21.75 -8.31 50.03
N TYR A 17 22.16 -9.47 50.55
CA TYR A 17 22.09 -10.77 49.87
C TYR A 17 21.10 -11.68 50.57
N VAL A 18 20.31 -12.40 49.77
CA VAL A 18 19.17 -13.24 50.17
C VAL A 18 19.11 -14.45 49.23
N THR A 19 19.42 -15.64 49.72
CA THR A 19 19.29 -16.86 48.92
C THR A 19 17.86 -17.42 49.00
N ILE A 20 17.32 -17.80 47.85
CA ILE A 20 15.99 -18.41 47.68
C ILE A 20 16.18 -19.77 47.01
N ARG A 21 15.51 -20.81 47.53
CA ARG A 21 15.57 -22.17 46.98
C ARG A 21 14.32 -22.44 46.16
N ILE A 22 14.49 -22.42 44.85
CA ILE A 22 13.41 -22.49 43.87
C ILE A 22 13.12 -23.96 43.52
N LYS A 23 11.84 -24.35 43.48
CA LYS A 23 11.38 -25.65 43.00
C LYS A 23 10.91 -25.49 41.56
N MET A 24 11.70 -25.97 40.59
CA MET A 24 11.50 -25.73 39.15
C MET A 24 10.07 -26.03 38.67
N ASP A 25 9.44 -27.08 39.20
CA ASP A 25 8.15 -27.56 38.74
C ASP A 25 6.96 -26.66 39.14
N HIS A 26 7.10 -25.85 40.18
CA HIS A 26 5.99 -25.15 40.83
C HIS A 26 6.23 -23.67 41.13
N THR A 27 7.46 -23.22 41.39
CA THR A 27 7.72 -21.84 41.82
C THR A 27 7.50 -20.86 40.65
N THR A 28 6.50 -19.99 40.79
CA THR A 28 6.25 -18.87 39.88
C THR A 28 7.15 -17.68 40.18
N ALA A 29 7.23 -16.74 39.24
CA ALA A 29 7.89 -15.45 39.45
C ALA A 29 7.33 -14.71 40.69
N LEU A 30 6.02 -14.77 40.92
CA LEU A 30 5.37 -14.16 42.09
C LEU A 30 5.79 -14.83 43.41
N ASP A 31 5.86 -16.16 43.46
CA ASP A 31 6.29 -16.88 44.67
C ASP A 31 7.76 -16.61 45.02
N ALA A 32 8.61 -16.41 43.99
CA ALA A 32 10.01 -16.02 44.16
C ALA A 32 10.15 -14.56 44.63
N ILE A 33 9.30 -13.65 44.11
CA ILE A 33 9.20 -12.27 44.60
C ILE A 33 8.79 -12.26 46.08
N GLN A 34 7.74 -12.99 46.46
CA GLN A 34 7.24 -13.03 47.82
C GLN A 34 8.30 -13.54 48.81
N GLN A 35 8.97 -14.66 48.50
CA GLN A 35 10.08 -15.19 49.31
C GLN A 35 11.30 -14.26 49.40
N GLY A 36 11.41 -13.27 48.52
CA GLY A 36 12.37 -12.17 48.61
C GLY A 36 11.90 -11.07 49.56
N VAL A 37 10.64 -10.64 49.43
CA VAL A 37 10.02 -9.59 50.26
C VAL A 37 9.91 -10.03 51.74
N GLU A 38 9.53 -11.28 52.02
CA GLU A 38 9.47 -11.88 53.36
C GLU A 38 10.82 -11.84 54.11
N LYS A 39 11.94 -11.61 53.40
CA LYS A 39 13.30 -11.54 53.94
C LYS A 39 13.88 -10.12 53.93
N LEU A 40 13.09 -9.11 53.61
CA LEU A 40 13.40 -7.69 53.82
C LEU A 40 13.05 -7.25 55.24
N ASP A 41 13.49 -6.03 55.63
CA ASP A 41 13.06 -5.42 56.89
C ASP A 41 11.54 -5.11 56.87
N GLU A 42 10.87 -5.15 58.01
CA GLU A 42 9.40 -4.96 58.15
C GLU A 42 8.86 -3.71 57.43
N ALA A 43 9.66 -2.64 57.33
CA ALA A 43 9.29 -1.40 56.64
C ALA A 43 8.98 -1.61 55.14
N TYR A 44 9.57 -2.63 54.51
CA TYR A 44 9.31 -3.01 53.12
C TYR A 44 8.27 -4.14 52.99
N GLN A 45 7.92 -4.81 54.09
CA GLN A 45 6.87 -5.84 54.12
C GLN A 45 5.47 -5.24 54.23
N LYS A 46 5.35 -4.03 54.81
CA LYS A 46 4.10 -3.26 54.94
C LYS A 46 3.74 -2.44 53.67
N ASP A 47 4.41 -2.71 52.57
CA ASP A 47 4.34 -1.93 51.33
C ASP A 47 3.70 -2.79 50.22
N ASP A 48 2.41 -2.59 49.96
CA ASP A 48 1.62 -3.28 48.90
C ASP A 48 2.14 -3.05 47.47
N GLY A 49 3.23 -2.29 47.31
CA GLY A 49 3.85 -2.01 46.02
C GLY A 49 4.32 -3.29 45.32
N SER A 50 3.81 -3.53 44.11
CA SER A 50 4.17 -4.72 43.33
C SER A 50 5.67 -4.72 43.00
N PHE A 51 6.44 -5.59 43.63
CA PHE A 51 7.85 -5.80 43.30
C PHE A 51 8.02 -6.58 41.99
N VAL A 52 9.17 -6.42 41.36
CA VAL A 52 9.59 -7.08 40.12
C VAL A 52 11.04 -7.53 40.28
N LEU A 53 11.40 -8.70 39.78
CA LEU A 53 12.80 -9.14 39.70
C LEU A 53 13.41 -8.67 38.37
N LYS A 54 14.55 -7.99 38.40
CA LYS A 54 15.38 -7.73 37.22
C LYS A 54 16.58 -8.68 37.22
N VAL A 55 16.94 -9.24 36.06
CA VAL A 55 18.17 -10.03 35.90
C VAL A 55 19.41 -9.13 35.97
N VAL A 56 20.43 -9.51 36.74
CA VAL A 56 21.70 -8.77 36.78
C VAL A 56 22.41 -8.88 35.42
N GLY A 57 22.95 -7.77 34.91
CA GLY A 57 23.66 -7.74 33.63
C GLY A 57 22.78 -7.84 32.37
N GLN A 58 21.46 -7.94 32.50
CA GLN A 58 20.52 -8.03 31.37
C GLN A 58 19.35 -7.05 31.54
N GLU A 59 18.52 -6.92 30.49
CA GLU A 59 17.30 -6.11 30.51
C GLU A 59 16.01 -6.94 30.64
N GLU A 60 16.12 -8.23 30.99
CA GLU A 60 14.97 -9.10 31.28
C GLU A 60 14.39 -8.79 32.68
N TYR A 61 13.05 -8.73 32.76
CA TYR A 61 12.28 -8.53 33.98
C TYR A 61 11.30 -9.69 34.21
N ILE A 62 11.30 -10.23 35.42
CA ILE A 62 10.57 -11.42 35.84
C ILE A 62 9.46 -11.01 36.83
N TYR A 63 8.21 -11.26 36.44
CA TYR A 63 7.01 -10.89 37.20
C TYR A 63 5.77 -11.70 36.80
N GLY A 64 4.79 -11.79 37.71
CA GLY A 64 3.50 -12.44 37.44
C GLY A 64 3.48 -13.95 37.72
N ARG A 65 2.51 -14.66 37.13
CA ARG A 65 2.19 -16.07 37.47
C ARG A 65 2.88 -17.14 36.61
N ARG A 66 3.82 -16.74 35.73
CA ARG A 66 4.60 -17.67 34.90
C ARG A 66 5.61 -18.43 35.78
N LYS A 67 5.96 -19.69 35.44
CA LYS A 67 6.99 -20.42 36.20
C LYS A 67 8.33 -19.72 36.01
N ILE A 68 9.14 -19.63 37.05
CA ILE A 68 10.42 -18.90 36.92
C ILE A 68 11.41 -19.63 35.99
N VAL A 69 11.27 -20.96 35.84
CA VAL A 69 12.02 -21.78 34.88
C VAL A 69 11.61 -21.56 33.41
N ASP A 70 10.56 -20.79 33.13
CA ASP A 70 10.16 -20.50 31.74
C ASP A 70 10.90 -19.27 31.15
N TYR A 71 11.54 -18.46 32.01
CA TYR A 71 12.26 -17.23 31.61
C TYR A 71 13.61 -17.56 30.96
N GLU A 72 14.16 -16.64 30.17
CA GLU A 72 15.32 -16.99 29.32
C GLU A 72 16.63 -17.03 30.09
N ALA A 73 16.93 -16.01 30.89
CA ALA A 73 18.08 -15.99 31.79
C ALA A 73 18.15 -17.27 32.66
N VAL A 74 17.00 -17.68 33.22
CA VAL A 74 16.91 -18.84 34.12
C VAL A 74 17.18 -20.15 33.38
N ARG A 75 16.62 -20.35 32.17
CA ARG A 75 16.90 -21.54 31.36
C ARG A 75 18.36 -21.60 30.90
N ASN A 76 18.97 -20.46 30.61
CA ASN A 76 20.35 -20.39 30.16
C ASN A 76 21.33 -20.69 31.31
N SER A 77 21.15 -20.11 32.50
CA SER A 77 21.98 -20.45 33.66
C SER A 77 21.81 -21.92 34.10
N VAL A 78 20.57 -22.45 34.11
CA VAL A 78 20.33 -23.88 34.41
C VAL A 78 20.97 -24.83 33.38
N ARG A 79 21.15 -24.40 32.12
CA ARG A 79 21.88 -25.17 31.08
C ARG A 79 23.39 -25.13 31.25
N ASN A 80 23.93 -24.06 31.84
CA ASN A 80 25.36 -23.86 32.05
C ASN A 80 25.85 -24.35 33.42
N GLU A 81 24.93 -24.76 34.30
CA GLU A 81 25.17 -24.99 35.74
C GLU A 81 25.57 -23.73 36.54
N ASP A 82 25.25 -22.54 36.02
CA ASP A 82 25.45 -21.22 36.65
C ASP A 82 24.30 -20.85 37.62
N ASP A 83 24.59 -20.04 38.65
CA ASP A 83 23.58 -19.36 39.47
C ASP A 83 23.09 -18.06 38.78
N VAL A 84 21.79 -17.77 38.84
CA VAL A 84 21.23 -16.48 38.37
C VAL A 84 21.26 -15.46 39.51
N GLU A 85 21.82 -14.28 39.27
CA GLU A 85 21.63 -13.11 40.15
C GLU A 85 20.42 -12.26 39.73
N PHE A 86 19.64 -11.81 40.71
CA PHE A 86 18.52 -10.88 40.50
C PHE A 86 18.65 -9.60 41.35
N VAL A 87 17.93 -8.56 40.94
CA VAL A 87 17.67 -7.35 41.74
C VAL A 87 16.17 -7.21 41.95
N LEU A 88 15.73 -7.11 43.21
CA LEU A 88 14.33 -6.87 43.54
C LEU A 88 14.06 -5.36 43.46
N LEU A 89 13.17 -4.95 42.56
CA LEU A 89 12.83 -3.56 42.29
C LEU A 89 11.37 -3.29 42.66
N LYS A 90 11.10 -2.20 43.39
CA LYS A 90 9.74 -1.71 43.59
C LYS A 90 9.24 -1.07 42.29
N ARG A 91 8.15 -1.57 41.72
CA ARG A 91 7.48 -0.92 40.58
C ARG A 91 6.75 0.35 41.07
N PRO A 92 6.86 1.51 40.41
CA PRO A 92 5.99 2.64 40.70
C PRO A 92 4.54 2.28 40.34
N ASP A 93 3.57 2.82 41.08
CA ASP A 93 2.16 2.50 40.83
C ASP A 93 1.68 3.19 39.54
N PHE A 94 1.34 2.37 38.54
CA PHE A 94 0.84 2.83 37.26
C PHE A 94 -0.69 2.84 37.16
N LYS A 95 -1.46 2.44 38.21
CA LYS A 95 -2.93 2.33 38.16
C LYS A 95 -3.59 3.59 37.59
N GLN A 96 -3.24 4.77 38.10
CA GLN A 96 -3.78 6.04 37.64
C GLN A 96 -3.51 6.25 36.13
N ARG A 97 -2.25 6.14 35.71
CA ARG A 97 -1.86 6.31 34.30
C ARG A 97 -2.52 5.27 33.39
N ILE A 98 -2.72 4.04 33.86
CA ILE A 98 -3.44 2.99 33.13
C ILE A 98 -4.92 3.38 32.94
N GLU A 99 -5.57 3.94 33.95
CA GLU A 99 -6.97 4.39 33.82
C GLU A 99 -7.12 5.65 32.95
N GLU A 100 -6.14 6.57 33.01
CA GLU A 100 -6.05 7.71 32.10
C GLU A 100 -5.90 7.25 30.63
N GLU A 101 -5.01 6.30 30.34
CA GLU A 101 -4.83 5.78 28.97
C GLU A 101 -6.04 4.95 28.48
N LYS A 102 -6.68 4.14 29.34
CA LYS A 102 -7.96 3.50 29.01
C LYS A 102 -9.04 4.53 28.66
N THR A 103 -9.13 5.62 29.43
CA THR A 103 -10.11 6.69 29.22
C THR A 103 -9.87 7.38 27.87
N LYS A 104 -8.60 7.66 27.52
CA LYS A 104 -8.23 8.14 26.18
C LYS A 104 -8.59 7.14 25.09
N GLN A 105 -8.31 5.85 25.27
CA GLN A 105 -8.63 4.80 24.29
C GLN A 105 -10.14 4.66 24.04
N GLN A 106 -10.95 4.73 25.09
CA GLN A 106 -12.42 4.78 24.97
C GLN A 106 -12.88 6.06 24.26
N HIS A 107 -12.32 7.22 24.61
CA HIS A 107 -12.61 8.49 23.94
C HIS A 107 -12.29 8.44 22.44
N TYR A 108 -11.11 7.93 22.04
CA TYR A 108 -10.77 7.74 20.62
C TYR A 108 -11.69 6.74 19.92
N THR A 109 -12.06 5.64 20.58
CA THR A 109 -13.01 4.66 20.03
C THR A 109 -14.40 5.27 19.80
N ASN A 110 -14.83 6.14 20.71
CA ASN A 110 -16.12 6.83 20.59
C ASN A 110 -16.08 7.94 19.53
N MET A 111 -15.00 8.73 19.46
CA MET A 111 -14.78 9.70 18.38
C MET A 111 -14.72 9.02 17.00
N PHE A 112 -14.08 7.86 16.90
CA PHE A 112 -14.04 7.11 15.64
C PHE A 112 -15.44 6.65 15.22
N LYS A 113 -16.25 6.14 16.15
CA LYS A 113 -17.65 5.73 15.91
C LYS A 113 -18.60 6.89 15.60
N SER A 114 -18.29 8.13 16.01
CA SER A 114 -19.09 9.31 15.69
C SER A 114 -18.63 10.03 14.42
N ALA A 115 -17.33 10.01 14.11
CA ALA A 115 -16.77 10.57 12.88
C ALA A 115 -16.98 9.68 11.65
N TYR A 116 -16.97 8.35 11.84
CA TYR A 116 -17.19 7.37 10.79
C TYR A 116 -18.44 6.53 11.11
N PRO A 117 -19.50 6.56 10.27
CA PRO A 117 -20.70 5.79 10.54
C PRO A 117 -20.36 4.29 10.54
N PRO A 118 -20.92 3.47 11.45
CA PRO A 118 -20.57 2.05 11.62
C PRO A 118 -21.05 1.13 10.49
N LYS A 119 -21.40 1.70 9.33
CA LYS A 119 -21.70 1.01 8.08
C LYS A 119 -21.11 1.78 6.90
N VAL A 120 -19.78 1.69 6.75
CA VAL A 120 -19.27 1.44 5.39
C VAL A 120 -19.70 0.01 5.07
N ASN A 121 -20.87 -0.13 4.44
CA ASN A 121 -21.28 -1.42 3.88
C ASN A 121 -20.25 -1.77 2.79
N GLU A 122 -19.48 -2.85 2.98
CA GLU A 122 -18.48 -3.29 2.00
C GLU A 122 -19.13 -3.65 0.65
N SER A 123 -20.40 -4.06 0.67
CA SER A 123 -21.26 -4.20 -0.51
C SER A 123 -21.49 -2.92 -1.33
N GLY A 124 -21.13 -1.75 -0.80
CA GLY A 124 -21.16 -0.46 -1.50
C GLY A 124 -19.86 -0.10 -2.24
N PHE A 125 -18.73 -0.76 -1.95
CA PHE A 125 -17.42 -0.44 -2.55
C PHE A 125 -17.07 -1.27 -3.80
N PHE A 126 -18.09 -1.67 -4.57
CA PHE A 126 -17.91 -2.17 -5.94
C PHE A 126 -17.66 -1.01 -6.92
N TYR A 127 -16.38 -0.59 -7.01
CA TYR A 127 -15.95 0.47 -7.92
C TYR A 127 -15.88 0.02 -9.40
N GLU A 128 -16.03 1.01 -10.29
CA GLU A 128 -15.82 0.94 -11.75
C GLU A 128 -16.83 0.07 -12.53
N ASP A 129 -16.70 -1.27 -12.54
CA ASP A 129 -17.31 -2.13 -13.58
C ASP A 129 -18.86 -2.01 -13.69
N LYS A 130 -19.61 -2.22 -12.58
CA LYS A 130 -21.10 -2.20 -12.60
C LYS A 130 -21.72 -0.80 -12.83
N VAL A 131 -20.94 0.27 -12.82
CA VAL A 131 -21.42 1.64 -13.15
C VAL A 131 -21.33 1.88 -14.66
N ALA A 132 -20.23 1.46 -15.30
CA ALA A 132 -20.06 1.57 -16.75
C ALA A 132 -21.17 0.81 -17.51
N GLU A 133 -21.48 -0.43 -17.11
CA GLU A 133 -22.55 -1.23 -17.73
C GLU A 133 -23.93 -0.57 -17.66
N LYS A 134 -24.30 0.02 -16.50
CA LYS A 134 -25.59 0.68 -16.32
C LYS A 134 -25.74 1.94 -17.17
N ILE A 135 -24.65 2.69 -17.35
CA ILE A 135 -24.62 3.88 -18.21
C ILE A 135 -24.74 3.46 -19.69
N ILE A 136 -24.01 2.43 -20.13
CA ILE A 136 -24.04 1.92 -21.50
C ILE A 136 -25.45 1.42 -21.88
N ASN A 137 -26.17 0.81 -20.94
CA ASN A 137 -27.49 0.22 -21.18
C ASN A 137 -28.67 1.21 -21.03
N GLY A 138 -28.42 2.47 -20.64
CA GLY A 138 -29.43 3.55 -20.60
C GLY A 138 -30.61 3.35 -19.63
N THR A 139 -30.55 2.36 -18.73
CA THR A 139 -31.66 2.01 -17.83
C THR A 139 -31.60 2.77 -16.50
N GLY A 140 -32.69 3.47 -16.19
CA GLY A 140 -32.85 4.20 -14.92
C GLY A 140 -32.78 3.29 -13.70
N VAL A 141 -32.36 3.85 -12.56
CA VAL A 141 -32.08 3.10 -11.33
C VAL A 141 -33.37 2.59 -10.66
N ASN A 142 -33.75 1.36 -10.99
CA ASN A 142 -34.66 0.56 -10.17
C ASN A 142 -33.85 -0.43 -9.32
N ASN A 143 -34.09 -0.41 -8.00
CA ASN A 143 -33.45 -1.32 -7.05
C ASN A 143 -34.16 -2.68 -7.02
N GLY A 144 -33.88 -3.52 -8.02
CA GLY A 144 -34.13 -4.96 -7.99
C GLY A 144 -32.90 -5.74 -7.49
N ASN A 145 -33.14 -6.92 -6.91
CA ASN A 145 -32.08 -7.81 -6.41
C ASN A 145 -31.30 -8.52 -7.54
N GLU A 146 -30.26 -9.26 -7.14
CA GLU A 146 -29.63 -10.34 -7.89
C GLU A 146 -28.83 -9.97 -9.16
N SER A 147 -27.60 -9.48 -8.93
CA SER A 147 -26.46 -10.33 -9.28
C SER A 147 -25.39 -10.26 -8.18
N THR A 148 -24.88 -11.44 -7.78
CA THR A 148 -23.88 -11.62 -6.73
C THR A 148 -22.53 -10.96 -7.06
N ALA A 149 -21.55 -11.13 -6.18
CA ALA A 149 -20.19 -10.68 -6.43
C ALA A 149 -19.60 -11.35 -7.67
N CYS A 150 -18.55 -10.73 -8.23
CA CYS A 150 -17.68 -11.42 -9.19
C CYS A 150 -16.80 -12.40 -8.40
N ASP A 151 -17.40 -13.54 -8.05
CA ASP A 151 -16.76 -14.64 -7.36
C ASP A 151 -15.62 -15.17 -8.24
N PHE A 152 -14.42 -15.16 -7.68
CA PHE A 152 -13.22 -15.59 -8.39
C PHE A 152 -13.23 -17.13 -8.48
N LEU A 153 -13.41 -17.65 -9.69
CA LEU A 153 -13.33 -19.08 -10.00
C LEU A 153 -11.92 -19.40 -10.53
N PRO A 154 -11.03 -20.03 -9.72
CA PRO A 154 -9.64 -20.29 -10.12
C PRO A 154 -9.53 -21.16 -11.38
N GLU A 155 -10.51 -22.05 -11.57
CA GLU A 155 -10.62 -22.99 -12.69
C GLU A 155 -10.80 -22.31 -14.07
N THR A 156 -11.10 -21.00 -14.09
CA THR A 156 -11.32 -20.21 -15.32
C THR A 156 -10.32 -19.07 -15.52
N ALA A 157 -9.21 -19.07 -14.76
CA ALA A 157 -8.16 -18.06 -14.85
C ALA A 157 -6.84 -18.65 -15.36
N ILE A 158 -6.12 -17.89 -16.19
CA ILE A 158 -4.73 -18.22 -16.60
C ILE A 158 -3.74 -17.25 -15.97
N SER A 159 -2.46 -17.63 -15.90
CA SER A 159 -1.40 -16.69 -15.53
C SER A 159 -1.21 -15.64 -16.63
N LEU A 160 -0.84 -14.41 -16.25
CA LEU A 160 -0.40 -13.41 -17.23
C LEU A 160 0.76 -13.92 -18.07
N TYR A 161 1.71 -14.64 -17.45
CA TYR A 161 2.89 -15.18 -18.13
C TYR A 161 2.58 -16.31 -19.13
N GLU A 162 1.36 -16.85 -19.12
CA GLU A 162 0.84 -17.84 -20.08
C GLU A 162 0.02 -17.16 -21.19
N CYS A 163 -0.18 -15.84 -21.12
CA CYS A 163 -1.00 -15.08 -22.05
C CYS A 163 -0.18 -14.60 -23.26
N ASP A 164 0.20 -15.53 -24.14
CA ASP A 164 0.93 -15.27 -25.40
C ASP A 164 0.07 -14.58 -26.48
N TRP A 165 -1.00 -13.87 -26.09
CA TRP A 165 -1.78 -13.04 -26.97
C TRP A 165 -1.04 -11.72 -27.21
N ASN A 166 -1.00 -11.25 -28.47
CA ASN A 166 -0.43 -9.94 -28.80
C ASN A 166 -1.14 -8.82 -28.01
N TYR A 167 -0.35 -7.90 -27.47
CA TYR A 167 -0.84 -6.71 -26.77
C TYR A 167 -1.75 -5.90 -27.70
N ARG A 168 -3.04 -5.80 -27.34
CA ARG A 168 -4.07 -5.13 -28.14
C ARG A 168 -5.10 -4.39 -27.29
N LEU A 169 -5.62 -3.30 -27.83
CA LEU A 169 -6.73 -2.53 -27.26
C LEU A 169 -7.58 -1.94 -28.38
N LYS A 170 -8.87 -1.72 -28.12
CA LYS A 170 -9.80 -1.05 -29.03
C LYS A 170 -10.13 0.32 -28.47
N ILE A 171 -9.86 1.40 -29.21
CA ILE A 171 -10.35 2.73 -28.84
C ILE A 171 -11.69 2.91 -29.54
N GLU A 172 -12.78 2.91 -28.76
CA GLU A 172 -14.13 3.07 -29.30
C GLU A 172 -14.33 4.50 -29.79
N GLY A 173 -13.98 5.48 -28.94
CA GLY A 173 -14.21 6.90 -29.24
C GLY A 173 -13.68 7.87 -28.19
N LEU A 174 -13.90 9.15 -28.47
CA LEU A 174 -13.51 10.30 -27.67
C LEU A 174 -14.66 11.32 -27.68
N THR A 175 -15.00 11.87 -26.52
CA THR A 175 -16.01 12.94 -26.37
C THR A 175 -15.36 14.29 -26.06
N ASN A 176 -16.06 15.37 -26.38
CA ASN A 176 -15.81 16.75 -25.97
C ASN A 176 -14.36 17.27 -26.14
N CYS A 177 -13.64 16.78 -27.15
CA CYS A 177 -12.24 17.19 -27.35
C CYS A 177 -12.10 18.68 -27.76
N CYS A 178 -13.14 19.30 -28.32
CA CYS A 178 -13.12 20.70 -28.70
C CYS A 178 -13.30 21.65 -27.50
N ALA A 179 -13.83 21.15 -26.37
CA ALA A 179 -13.96 21.92 -25.12
C ALA A 179 -12.64 22.00 -24.31
N LEU A 180 -11.59 21.31 -24.75
CA LEU A 180 -10.32 21.26 -24.02
C LEU A 180 -9.61 22.64 -24.03
N PRO A 181 -9.07 23.13 -22.89
CA PRO A 181 -8.40 24.44 -22.79
C PRO A 181 -7.22 24.72 -23.73
N ARG A 182 -6.74 23.71 -24.47
CA ARG A 182 -5.66 23.79 -25.48
C ARG A 182 -6.13 23.58 -26.92
N PHE A 183 -7.39 23.25 -27.14
CA PHE A 183 -7.95 23.13 -28.47
C PHE A 183 -8.09 24.53 -29.09
N GLU A 184 -7.57 24.68 -30.30
CA GLU A 184 -7.62 25.94 -31.05
C GLU A 184 -8.50 25.74 -32.27
N GLU A 185 -9.80 26.03 -32.16
CA GLU A 185 -10.81 25.76 -33.20
C GLU A 185 -10.46 26.36 -34.58
N ALA A 186 -9.78 27.50 -34.60
CA ALA A 186 -9.33 28.15 -35.83
C ALA A 186 -8.16 27.45 -36.54
N THR A 187 -7.40 26.57 -35.85
CA THR A 187 -6.16 25.97 -36.38
C THR A 187 -6.16 24.44 -36.37
N MET A 188 -6.83 23.79 -35.40
CA MET A 188 -6.81 22.34 -35.18
C MET A 188 -7.92 21.62 -35.95
N LYS A 189 -7.55 20.95 -37.05
CA LYS A 189 -8.50 20.30 -37.96
C LYS A 189 -8.67 18.81 -37.71
N SER A 190 -7.68 18.15 -37.10
CA SER A 190 -7.74 16.73 -36.76
C SER A 190 -7.27 16.40 -35.34
N VAL A 191 -7.81 15.30 -34.81
CA VAL A 191 -7.52 14.76 -33.49
C VAL A 191 -7.33 13.25 -33.60
N TYR A 192 -6.37 12.72 -32.84
CA TYR A 192 -6.13 11.29 -32.67
C TYR A 192 -5.79 10.98 -31.21
N VAL A 193 -5.95 9.72 -30.80
CA VAL A 193 -5.57 9.25 -29.46
C VAL A 193 -4.36 8.33 -29.56
N VAL A 194 -3.38 8.56 -28.69
CA VAL A 194 -2.22 7.67 -28.50
C VAL A 194 -2.36 6.96 -27.16
N ALA A 195 -2.18 5.65 -27.14
CA ALA A 195 -2.02 4.82 -25.96
C ALA A 195 -0.56 4.36 -25.88
N GLU A 196 0.18 4.86 -24.89
CA GLU A 196 1.54 4.42 -24.57
C GLU A 196 1.51 3.47 -23.36
N LEU A 197 2.37 2.46 -23.33
CA LEU A 197 2.56 1.57 -22.18
C LEU A 197 3.86 1.93 -21.45
N TRP A 198 3.79 2.13 -20.12
CA TRP A 198 4.88 2.60 -19.28
C TRP A 198 5.11 1.71 -18.06
N VAL A 199 6.37 1.57 -17.64
CA VAL A 199 6.78 0.94 -16.37
C VAL A 199 7.80 1.86 -15.71
N GLY A 200 7.44 2.48 -14.59
CA GLY A 200 8.25 3.55 -14.00
C GLY A 200 8.41 4.73 -14.96
N ASP A 201 9.64 4.99 -15.38
CA ASP A 201 10.06 5.96 -16.40
C ASP A 201 10.45 5.32 -17.74
N MET A 202 10.35 4.00 -17.90
CA MET A 202 10.56 3.29 -19.16
C MET A 202 9.27 3.21 -19.97
N MET A 203 9.37 3.42 -21.29
CA MET A 203 8.25 3.33 -22.25
C MET A 203 8.47 2.12 -23.18
N PHE A 204 7.42 1.35 -23.44
CA PHE A 204 7.46 0.26 -24.43
C PHE A 204 7.09 0.82 -25.80
N GLU A 205 8.08 1.19 -26.60
CA GLU A 205 7.86 1.72 -27.97
C GLU A 205 7.09 0.74 -28.86
N SER A 206 7.32 -0.57 -28.71
CA SER A 206 6.55 -1.63 -29.39
C SER A 206 5.08 -1.74 -28.95
N ALA A 207 4.70 -1.05 -27.86
CA ALA A 207 3.34 -0.98 -27.33
C ALA A 207 2.68 0.40 -27.53
N THR A 208 3.36 1.36 -28.16
CA THR A 208 2.76 2.65 -28.51
C THR A 208 1.78 2.45 -29.65
N LEU A 209 0.49 2.57 -29.35
CA LEU A 209 -0.61 2.38 -30.29
C LEU A 209 -1.30 3.73 -30.52
N GLN A 210 -1.64 4.04 -31.76
CA GLN A 210 -2.34 5.29 -32.10
C GLN A 210 -3.56 5.02 -32.99
N THR A 211 -4.60 5.83 -32.82
CA THR A 211 -5.74 5.83 -33.75
C THR A 211 -5.37 6.51 -35.07
N GLU A 212 -6.23 6.35 -36.08
CA GLU A 212 -6.19 7.19 -37.28
C GLU A 212 -6.57 8.66 -36.94
N ASN A 213 -6.15 9.59 -37.79
CA ASN A 213 -6.50 11.01 -37.67
C ASN A 213 -7.99 11.22 -38.02
N ALA A 214 -8.82 11.54 -37.04
CA ALA A 214 -10.21 11.94 -37.25
C ALA A 214 -10.35 13.46 -37.33
N THR A 215 -11.41 13.96 -37.97
CA THR A 215 -11.76 15.39 -37.89
C THR A 215 -12.13 15.77 -36.45
N ALA A 216 -11.66 16.93 -35.97
CA ALA A 216 -11.97 17.41 -34.63
C ALA A 216 -13.48 17.65 -34.43
N LYS A 217 -14.10 16.93 -33.49
CA LYS A 217 -15.55 16.98 -33.16
C LYS A 217 -15.77 16.57 -31.71
N ASN A 218 -16.86 17.02 -31.09
CA ASN A 218 -17.23 16.59 -29.72
C ASN A 218 -17.70 15.13 -29.61
N GLU A 219 -17.96 14.45 -30.73
CA GLU A 219 -18.04 12.98 -30.78
C GLU A 219 -17.14 12.46 -31.91
N ILE A 220 -16.17 11.63 -31.54
CA ILE A 220 -15.31 10.88 -32.48
C ILE A 220 -15.43 9.39 -32.14
N ARG A 221 -15.52 8.55 -33.17
CA ARG A 221 -15.53 7.09 -33.03
C ARG A 221 -14.55 6.49 -34.04
N TRP A 222 -13.68 5.59 -33.58
CA TRP A 222 -12.77 4.81 -34.45
C TRP A 222 -13.23 3.36 -34.50
N GLY A 223 -13.50 2.75 -33.33
CA GLY A 223 -14.00 1.38 -33.24
C GLY A 223 -13.03 0.30 -33.72
N SER A 224 -11.80 0.65 -34.09
CA SER A 224 -10.77 -0.26 -34.59
C SER A 224 -9.94 -0.88 -33.47
N TRP A 225 -9.49 -2.13 -33.70
CA TRP A 225 -8.53 -2.80 -32.85
C TRP A 225 -7.11 -2.35 -33.20
N LEU A 226 -6.40 -1.80 -32.22
CA LEU A 226 -4.98 -1.50 -32.29
C LEU A 226 -4.21 -2.67 -31.64
N SER A 227 -3.14 -3.14 -32.27
CA SER A 227 -2.34 -4.27 -31.78
C SER A 227 -0.86 -4.03 -32.01
N SER A 228 -0.04 -4.39 -31.03
CA SER A 228 1.39 -4.62 -31.26
C SER A 228 1.59 -5.80 -32.20
N ARG A 229 2.76 -5.84 -32.85
CA ARG A 229 3.26 -6.97 -33.65
C ARG A 229 4.36 -7.78 -32.95
N SER A 230 4.88 -7.29 -31.83
CA SER A 230 6.11 -7.81 -31.21
C SER A 230 6.11 -7.81 -29.68
N LEU A 231 5.00 -7.42 -29.03
CA LEU A 231 4.79 -7.54 -27.59
C LEU A 231 3.55 -8.41 -27.31
N THR A 232 3.70 -9.45 -26.49
CA THR A 232 2.59 -10.25 -25.94
C THR A 232 2.21 -9.78 -24.54
N PHE A 233 1.02 -10.13 -24.05
CA PHE A 233 0.64 -9.86 -22.66
C PHE A 233 1.53 -10.61 -21.65
N SER A 234 2.05 -11.79 -21.99
CA SER A 234 3.02 -12.56 -21.21
C SER A 234 4.36 -11.85 -20.95
N GLN A 235 4.71 -10.84 -21.75
CA GLN A 235 5.92 -10.03 -21.61
C GLN A 235 5.71 -8.75 -20.76
N ILE A 236 4.48 -8.47 -20.32
CA ILE A 236 4.15 -7.22 -19.62
C ILE A 236 4.24 -7.40 -18.09
N PRO A 237 5.02 -6.56 -17.38
CA PRO A 237 5.15 -6.65 -15.92
C PRO A 237 3.96 -6.02 -15.17
N ARG A 238 3.88 -6.32 -13.87
CA ARG A 238 2.76 -6.01 -12.99
C ARG A 238 2.48 -4.53 -12.78
N GLU A 239 3.54 -3.74 -12.89
CA GLU A 239 3.60 -2.29 -12.68
C GLU A 239 3.25 -1.50 -13.95
N ALA A 240 2.85 -2.18 -15.04
CA ALA A 240 2.56 -1.54 -16.31
C ALA A 240 1.33 -0.61 -16.23
N ILE A 241 1.50 0.60 -16.75
CA ILE A 241 0.52 1.69 -16.76
C ILE A 241 0.21 2.04 -18.21
N LEU A 242 -1.08 2.04 -18.56
CA LEU A 242 -1.58 2.66 -19.79
C LEU A 242 -1.58 4.18 -19.59
N CYS A 243 -1.01 4.92 -20.55
CA CYS A 243 -1.17 6.36 -20.65
C CYS A 243 -1.86 6.72 -21.98
N PHE A 244 -3.08 7.25 -21.89
CA PHE A 244 -3.78 7.79 -23.05
C PHE A 244 -3.51 9.28 -23.19
N GLN A 245 -3.30 9.75 -24.42
CA GLN A 245 -3.10 11.16 -24.78
C GLN A 245 -4.01 11.54 -25.94
N VAL A 246 -4.75 12.64 -25.79
CA VAL A 246 -5.46 13.30 -26.90
C VAL A 246 -4.48 14.23 -27.61
N MET A 247 -4.22 13.96 -28.88
CA MET A 247 -3.31 14.74 -29.72
C MET A 247 -4.11 15.49 -30.77
N GLY A 248 -4.07 16.83 -30.73
CA GLY A 248 -4.61 17.70 -31.77
C GLY A 248 -3.53 18.06 -32.78
N VAL A 249 -3.90 18.10 -34.07
CA VAL A 249 -3.02 18.52 -35.16
C VAL A 249 -3.66 19.72 -35.85
N GLY A 250 -2.90 20.81 -35.94
CA GLY A 250 -3.26 22.00 -36.70
C GLY A 250 -2.50 22.14 -38.02
N ASP A 251 -2.74 23.23 -38.73
CA ASP A 251 -2.17 23.49 -40.07
C ASP A 251 -0.64 23.40 -40.16
N ASN A 252 0.07 23.63 -39.04
CA ASN A 252 1.53 23.48 -38.96
C ASN A 252 2.01 22.01 -38.93
N GLY A 253 1.11 21.02 -38.95
CA GLY A 253 1.39 19.58 -38.90
C GLY A 253 1.94 19.05 -37.55
N ALA A 254 2.47 19.92 -36.70
CA ALA A 254 3.01 19.56 -35.39
C ALA A 254 1.90 19.11 -34.40
N PRO A 255 1.97 17.89 -33.83
CA PRO A 255 0.94 17.38 -32.93
C PRO A 255 1.10 17.95 -31.51
N ARG A 256 0.01 18.45 -30.92
CA ARG A 256 -0.04 19.04 -29.58
C ARG A 256 -0.90 18.19 -28.65
N CYS A 257 -0.38 17.83 -27.48
CA CYS A 257 -1.16 17.14 -26.45
C CYS A 257 -2.18 18.11 -25.83
N LEU A 258 -3.45 17.72 -25.81
CA LEU A 258 -4.58 18.54 -25.32
C LEU A 258 -5.04 18.07 -23.93
N ALA A 259 -5.13 16.76 -23.73
CA ALA A 259 -5.52 16.11 -22.48
C ALA A 259 -4.88 14.72 -22.38
N TRP A 260 -4.82 14.16 -21.18
CA TRP A 260 -4.22 12.84 -20.93
C TRP A 260 -4.92 12.11 -19.79
N CYS A 261 -4.76 10.79 -19.68
CA CYS A 261 -5.04 10.05 -18.46
C CYS A 261 -4.05 8.88 -18.29
N ARG A 262 -4.00 8.32 -17.08
CA ARG A 262 -3.20 7.13 -16.77
C ARG A 262 -4.01 6.14 -15.93
N MET A 263 -3.83 4.86 -16.19
CA MET A 263 -4.50 3.78 -15.47
C MET A 263 -3.58 2.55 -15.40
N PRO A 264 -3.42 1.89 -14.24
CA PRO A 264 -2.72 0.60 -14.16
C PRO A 264 -3.40 -0.44 -15.03
N LEU A 265 -2.63 -1.16 -15.85
CA LEU A 265 -3.13 -2.19 -16.76
C LEU A 265 -3.62 -3.44 -15.99
N VAL A 266 -3.01 -3.73 -14.84
CA VAL A 266 -3.40 -4.82 -13.93
C VAL A 266 -3.97 -4.20 -12.65
N ASP A 267 -5.18 -4.62 -12.25
CA ASP A 267 -5.96 -4.04 -11.15
C ASP A 267 -5.35 -4.32 -9.76
N HIS A 268 -5.97 -3.81 -8.69
CA HIS A 268 -5.50 -4.04 -7.32
C HIS A 268 -5.71 -5.49 -6.83
N ARG A 269 -6.50 -6.30 -7.55
CA ARG A 269 -6.75 -7.74 -7.31
C ARG A 269 -5.84 -8.64 -8.15
N HIS A 270 -4.80 -8.07 -8.79
CA HIS A 270 -3.84 -8.77 -9.66
C HIS A 270 -4.43 -9.30 -10.97
N ARG A 271 -5.61 -8.82 -11.37
CA ARG A 271 -6.28 -9.21 -12.62
C ARG A 271 -5.96 -8.21 -13.72
N LEU A 272 -5.64 -8.70 -14.91
CA LEU A 272 -5.49 -7.87 -16.10
C LEU A 272 -6.83 -7.20 -16.42
N ARG A 273 -6.85 -5.87 -16.60
CA ARG A 273 -8.09 -5.14 -16.87
C ARG A 273 -8.71 -5.59 -18.19
N ARG A 274 -10.01 -5.87 -18.14
CA ARG A 274 -10.83 -6.41 -19.23
C ARG A 274 -12.18 -5.71 -19.28
N SER A 275 -12.92 -5.89 -20.37
CA SER A 275 -14.16 -5.16 -20.66
C SER A 275 -13.93 -3.68 -21.05
N LYS A 276 -15.01 -2.88 -20.99
CA LYS A 276 -15.12 -1.52 -21.52
C LYS A 276 -14.96 -0.48 -20.42
N TYR A 277 -14.10 0.50 -20.67
CA TYR A 277 -13.80 1.60 -19.76
C TYR A 277 -14.13 2.94 -20.40
N LEU A 278 -14.57 3.87 -19.56
CA LEU A 278 -14.76 5.28 -19.86
C LEU A 278 -13.92 6.05 -18.84
N LEU A 279 -12.92 6.81 -19.29
CA LEU A 279 -12.02 7.57 -18.42
C LEU A 279 -12.17 9.08 -18.68
N ASN A 280 -12.21 9.83 -17.58
CA ASN A 280 -12.29 11.29 -17.55
C ASN A 280 -10.88 11.87 -17.76
N MET A 281 -10.67 12.55 -18.89
CA MET A 281 -9.34 13.05 -19.23
C MET A 281 -8.93 14.24 -18.35
N TRP A 282 -7.67 14.26 -17.92
CA TRP A 282 -7.04 15.43 -17.31
C TRP A 282 -6.68 16.43 -18.42
N GLU A 283 -7.38 17.57 -18.43
CA GLU A 283 -7.07 18.69 -19.31
C GLU A 283 -5.65 19.22 -19.05
N ILE A 284 -5.00 19.70 -20.11
CA ILE A 284 -3.75 20.45 -19.99
C ILE A 284 -4.07 21.93 -20.24
N PRO A 285 -3.81 22.85 -19.29
CA PRO A 285 -4.19 24.26 -19.43
C PRO A 285 -3.41 24.94 -20.56
N SER A 286 -4.04 25.90 -21.26
CA SER A 286 -3.38 26.71 -22.29
C SER A 286 -2.25 27.53 -21.66
N PHE A 287 -1.02 27.26 -22.10
CA PHE A 287 0.14 28.03 -21.67
C PHE A 287 0.14 29.40 -22.34
N LYS A 288 0.29 30.45 -21.52
CA LYS A 288 0.50 31.85 -21.93
C LYS A 288 1.80 32.32 -21.27
N VAL A 289 2.62 33.07 -21.99
CA VAL A 289 3.89 33.59 -21.44
C VAL A 289 3.57 34.79 -20.55
N GLU A 290 3.84 34.66 -19.25
CA GLU A 290 3.72 35.74 -18.28
C GLU A 290 5.07 36.44 -18.06
N LYS A 291 5.03 37.72 -17.68
CA LYS A 291 6.21 38.60 -17.61
C LYS A 291 7.35 38.02 -16.76
N ASP A 292 6.99 37.41 -15.64
CA ASP A 292 7.89 36.84 -14.63
C ASP A 292 7.74 35.31 -14.51
N GLY A 293 7.07 34.68 -15.49
CA GLY A 293 6.79 33.24 -15.53
C GLY A 293 7.77 32.43 -16.40
N PRO A 294 7.49 31.12 -16.61
CA PRO A 294 8.21 30.31 -17.58
C PRO A 294 8.11 30.91 -18.98
N LYS A 295 9.22 30.93 -19.73
CA LYS A 295 9.24 31.43 -21.12
C LYS A 295 8.89 30.35 -22.16
N THR A 296 8.78 29.10 -21.73
CA THR A 296 8.50 27.91 -22.55
C THR A 296 7.36 27.11 -21.92
N ASP A 297 6.56 26.44 -22.75
CA ASP A 297 5.41 25.65 -22.31
C ASP A 297 5.86 24.47 -21.42
N PRO A 298 5.53 24.46 -20.11
CA PRO A 298 6.01 23.43 -19.19
C PRO A 298 5.43 22.05 -19.48
N TYR A 299 4.40 21.96 -20.32
CA TYR A 299 3.78 20.70 -20.74
C TYR A 299 4.35 20.15 -22.05
N ALA A 300 5.11 20.95 -22.83
CA ALA A 300 5.77 20.51 -24.06
C ALA A 300 6.70 19.27 -23.89
N PRO A 301 7.53 19.13 -22.83
CA PRO A 301 8.31 17.90 -22.62
C PRO A 301 7.47 16.68 -22.21
N ARG A 302 6.16 16.83 -22.00
CA ARG A 302 5.21 15.75 -21.64
C ARG A 302 5.65 14.88 -20.46
N ALA A 303 6.27 15.47 -19.44
CA ALA A 303 6.76 14.76 -18.25
C ALA A 303 5.65 14.12 -17.40
N PHE A 304 4.40 14.57 -17.54
CA PHE A 304 3.22 13.96 -16.93
C PHE A 304 2.96 12.52 -17.40
N ARG A 305 3.49 12.09 -18.56
CA ARG A 305 3.31 10.71 -19.08
C ARG A 305 3.84 9.64 -18.13
N TYR A 306 4.93 9.95 -17.41
CA TYR A 306 5.51 9.04 -16.41
C TYR A 306 5.32 9.50 -14.96
N ARG A 307 5.16 10.81 -14.70
CA ARG A 307 4.96 11.36 -13.33
C ARG A 307 3.51 11.69 -12.93
N GLY A 308 2.57 11.64 -13.87
CA GLY A 308 1.15 11.98 -13.63
C GLY A 308 0.43 10.95 -12.76
N ALA A 309 -0.64 11.38 -12.07
CA ALA A 309 -1.44 10.51 -11.22
C ALA A 309 -1.99 9.29 -12.00
N THR A 310 -1.94 8.12 -11.37
CA THR A 310 -2.49 6.84 -11.89
C THR A 310 -3.97 6.64 -11.58
N ARG A 311 -4.65 7.69 -11.09
CA ARG A 311 -6.09 7.73 -10.90
C ARG A 311 -6.74 8.50 -12.05
N ASP A 312 -7.87 7.98 -12.49
CA ASP A 312 -8.83 8.73 -13.31
C ASP A 312 -9.21 10.07 -12.66
N LYS A 313 -9.66 11.05 -13.44
CA LYS A 313 -10.18 12.31 -12.89
C LYS A 313 -11.55 12.04 -12.24
N HIS A 314 -11.50 11.61 -10.97
CA HIS A 314 -12.67 11.37 -10.12
C HIS A 314 -13.48 12.66 -9.92
N VAL A 315 -14.52 12.82 -10.74
CA VAL A 315 -15.59 13.79 -10.52
C VAL A 315 -16.76 13.07 -9.85
N LYS A 316 -17.37 13.69 -8.83
CA LYS A 316 -18.49 13.07 -8.05
C LYS A 316 -19.77 12.88 -8.86
N HIS A 317 -19.86 13.57 -9.99
CA HIS A 317 -20.89 13.44 -11.01
C HIS A 317 -20.16 13.32 -12.35
N ILE A 318 -20.70 12.55 -13.30
CA ILE A 318 -20.17 12.57 -14.67
C ILE A 318 -20.65 13.89 -15.29
N ASP A 319 -19.69 14.79 -15.52
CA ASP A 319 -19.93 16.02 -16.25
C ASP A 319 -20.02 15.70 -17.74
N LEU A 320 -21.15 16.07 -18.37
CA LEU A 320 -21.41 15.79 -19.78
C LEU A 320 -20.58 16.67 -20.72
N ASP A 321 -20.00 17.77 -20.23
CA ASP A 321 -19.14 18.65 -21.01
C ASP A 321 -17.65 18.27 -20.92
N GLN A 322 -17.28 17.35 -20.01
CA GLN A 322 -15.89 16.91 -19.88
C GLN A 322 -15.46 16.00 -21.04
N CYS A 323 -14.20 16.14 -21.47
CA CYS A 323 -13.56 15.21 -22.41
C CYS A 323 -13.31 13.83 -21.80
N GLN A 324 -13.84 12.78 -22.43
CA GLN A 324 -13.69 11.39 -21.98
C GLN A 324 -13.16 10.50 -23.11
N VAL A 325 -12.28 9.54 -22.78
CA VAL A 325 -11.84 8.49 -23.71
C VAL A 325 -12.55 7.18 -23.39
N MET A 326 -13.04 6.50 -24.42
CA MET A 326 -13.74 5.23 -24.33
C MET A 326 -12.93 4.13 -25.01
N PHE A 327 -12.51 3.11 -24.27
CA PHE A 327 -11.70 2.01 -24.81
C PHE A 327 -12.13 0.65 -24.24
N TYR A 328 -11.62 -0.41 -24.84
CA TYR A 328 -12.03 -1.79 -24.58
C TYR A 328 -10.84 -2.76 -24.70
N ILE A 329 -10.73 -3.69 -23.75
CA ILE A 329 -9.71 -4.76 -23.75
C ILE A 329 -10.44 -6.09 -23.57
N GLN A 330 -10.22 -7.04 -24.49
CA GLN A 330 -11.02 -8.28 -24.55
C GLN A 330 -10.19 -9.55 -24.38
N PHE A 331 -10.51 -10.25 -23.29
CA PHE A 331 -10.15 -11.64 -23.01
C PHE A 331 -11.44 -12.45 -22.82
N VAL A 332 -11.37 -13.76 -23.12
CA VAL A 332 -12.50 -14.70 -22.97
C VAL A 332 -12.57 -15.27 -21.54
N PHE A 333 -11.44 -15.29 -20.85
CA PHE A 333 -11.20 -15.80 -19.50
C PHE A 333 -10.60 -14.69 -18.61
N GLU A 334 -10.48 -14.93 -17.30
CA GLU A 334 -9.72 -14.02 -16.44
C GLU A 334 -8.21 -14.27 -16.64
N VAL A 335 -7.41 -13.20 -16.69
CA VAL A 335 -5.94 -13.29 -16.76
C VAL A 335 -5.39 -12.67 -15.47
N ILE A 336 -4.61 -13.43 -14.71
CA ILE A 336 -4.17 -13.06 -13.37
C ILE A 336 -2.65 -13.10 -13.29
N GLN A 337 -2.04 -12.02 -12.82
CA GLN A 337 -0.62 -12.03 -12.51
C GLN A 337 -0.42 -12.58 -11.11
N THR A 338 -0.23 -13.90 -11.07
CA THR A 338 0.22 -14.62 -9.89
C THR A 338 1.41 -13.90 -9.27
N MET A 339 1.35 -13.63 -7.96
CA MET A 339 2.50 -13.10 -7.24
C MET A 339 3.56 -14.18 -7.22
N SER A 340 4.65 -13.98 -7.97
CA SER A 340 5.83 -14.83 -7.88
C SER A 340 6.44 -14.67 -6.49
N CYS A 341 6.15 -15.58 -5.57
CA CYS A 341 6.67 -15.60 -4.19
C CYS A 341 8.19 -15.87 -4.10
N LEU A 342 8.94 -15.58 -5.18
CA LEU A 342 10.32 -16.01 -5.44
C LEU A 342 11.17 -14.89 -6.05
N ILE A 343 11.03 -13.65 -5.56
CA ILE A 343 12.14 -12.69 -5.50
C ILE A 343 12.32 -12.23 -4.05
N PHE A 344 12.44 -13.21 -3.14
CA PHE A 344 12.94 -13.01 -1.78
C PHE A 344 13.96 -14.10 -1.36
N CYS A 345 14.66 -14.65 -2.36
CA CYS A 345 15.88 -15.43 -2.17
C CYS A 345 17.06 -14.50 -2.52
N GLY A 346 17.85 -14.12 -1.51
CA GLY A 346 18.79 -13.01 -1.62
C GLY A 346 20.12 -13.37 -2.30
N LEU A 347 20.73 -12.35 -2.93
CA LEU A 347 22.15 -12.33 -3.25
C LEU A 347 22.76 -10.97 -2.88
N ASN A 348 23.57 -11.00 -1.81
CA ASN A 348 24.65 -10.07 -1.44
C ASN A 348 24.56 -8.58 -1.85
N SER A 349 24.19 -7.73 -0.88
CA SER A 349 24.65 -6.33 -0.82
C SER A 349 25.02 -5.87 0.60
N CYS A 350 25.62 -6.78 1.39
CA CYS A 350 26.70 -6.34 2.30
C CYS A 350 27.86 -5.80 1.45
N TRP A 351 28.70 -4.93 2.03
CA TRP A 351 29.72 -4.09 1.37
C TRP A 351 29.21 -2.79 0.73
N LEU A 352 28.77 -1.84 1.58
CA LEU A 352 29.21 -0.43 1.51
C LEU A 352 28.67 0.36 2.72
N ASN A 353 29.42 0.38 3.83
CA ASN A 353 29.45 1.41 4.90
C ASN A 353 30.18 0.92 6.16
N LEU A 354 31.47 0.54 6.07
CA LEU A 354 32.30 0.31 7.27
C LEU A 354 33.83 0.43 7.02
N MET A 355 34.25 1.46 6.29
CA MET A 355 35.63 1.95 6.32
C MET A 355 35.66 3.48 6.35
N ASN A 356 35.73 4.03 7.56
CA ASN A 356 36.22 5.39 7.84
C ASN A 356 36.42 5.59 9.36
N LEU A 357 37.53 5.07 9.87
CA LEU A 357 38.12 5.45 11.15
C LEU A 357 39.66 5.35 11.00
N PRO A 358 40.43 6.44 11.16
CA PRO A 358 41.87 6.42 10.99
C PRO A 358 42.57 5.93 12.28
N LEU A 359 43.67 5.18 12.11
CA LEU A 359 44.62 4.86 13.18
C LEU A 359 46.07 4.89 12.65
N MET A 360 46.57 6.10 12.43
CA MET A 360 47.95 6.55 12.70
C MET A 360 47.97 8.08 12.80
#